data_AF-A0A9E1P4R2-F1
#
_entry.id   AF-A0A9E1P4R2-F1
#
_cell.length_a   1.000
_cell.length_b   1.000
_cell.length_c   1.000
_cell.angle_alpha   90.00
_cell.angle_beta   90.00
_cell.angle_gamma   90.00
#
_symmetry.space_group_name_H-M   'P 1'
#
loop_
_entity.id
_entity.type
_entity.pdbx_description
1 polymer ?
#
loop_
_entity_poly.entity_id
_entity_poly.type
_entity_poly.pdbx_seq_one_letter_code
_entity_poly.pdbx_strand_id
1 'polypeptide(L)'
;MNPKAILILAVCIVVACTHVADPTTPGSVRIVRDQYGTPHIYADNVYQLFYGYGYAVAQDRLFQMEMARRSTQGLVAEVLGSDYVDFDEQARRLFLPASIHAQLDALSPEDRDVFSGYAAGMNAWIDEVQGKPGQLLPREFSDFEFSPAQWTGYDVAMVSRKQERLEALAQGINEDGNGRAHVCPADIRDEDTVEALF
;
A
#
# COMPACT_ATOMS: atom_id res chain seq x y z
N MET A 1 65.83 9.96 -3.28
CA MET A 1 64.59 9.80 -4.06
C MET A 1 63.59 9.04 -3.17
N ASN A 2 62.58 9.58 -2.49
CA ASN A 2 62.20 10.94 -2.06
C ASN A 2 61.53 10.80 -0.64
N PRO A 3 62.07 11.39 0.44
CA PRO A 3 61.59 11.21 1.82
C PRO A 3 60.61 12.32 2.30
N LYS A 4 59.63 12.72 1.47
CA LYS A 4 58.74 13.88 1.74
C LYS A 4 57.25 13.61 1.48
N ALA A 5 56.65 12.78 2.32
CA ALA A 5 55.19 12.77 2.58
C ALA A 5 55.00 12.32 4.04
N ILE A 6 55.13 13.21 5.04
CA ILE A 6 54.05 14.03 5.60
C ILE A 6 52.87 13.12 5.99
N LEU A 7 52.76 12.60 7.22
CA LEU A 7 52.52 13.25 8.51
C LEU A 7 51.17 14.00 8.59
N ILE A 8 50.23 13.42 9.37
CA ILE A 8 49.08 14.04 10.07
C ILE A 8 47.88 14.50 9.20
N LEU A 9 46.74 13.81 9.34
CA LEU A 9 45.55 14.41 9.96
C LEU A 9 44.55 13.32 10.42
N ALA A 10 44.21 13.39 11.71
CA ALA A 10 43.05 12.74 12.30
C ALA A 10 41.73 13.28 11.73
N VAL A 11 40.62 12.65 12.14
CA VAL A 11 39.18 13.04 12.09
C VAL A 11 38.41 11.81 11.57
N CYS A 12 37.84 10.99 12.47
CA CYS A 12 36.45 11.10 12.95
C CYS A 12 35.50 11.37 11.75
N ILE A 13 34.51 10.56 11.42
CA ILE A 13 33.31 10.33 12.20
C ILE A 13 32.62 9.14 11.51
N VAL A 14 32.17 8.18 12.32
CA VAL A 14 31.17 7.19 11.93
C VAL A 14 29.89 7.94 11.56
N VAL A 15 29.59 8.09 10.28
CA VAL A 15 28.26 8.50 9.81
C VAL A 15 27.76 7.47 8.80
N ALA A 16 27.39 6.30 9.29
CA ALA A 16 26.24 5.63 8.70
C ALA A 16 25.02 6.35 9.30
N CYS A 17 24.37 7.21 8.50
CA CYS A 17 23.07 7.78 8.85
C CYS A 17 22.05 6.65 8.96
N THR A 18 22.00 5.97 10.09
CA THR A 18 20.73 5.40 10.56
C THR A 18 19.92 6.60 11.02
N HIS A 19 19.06 7.13 10.16
CA HIS A 19 18.01 8.02 10.61
C HIS A 19 16.98 7.16 11.34
N VAL A 20 17.31 6.75 12.57
CA VAL A 20 16.31 6.26 13.51
C VAL A 20 15.55 7.51 13.95
N ALA A 21 14.46 7.80 13.25
CA ALA A 21 13.51 8.81 13.73
C ALA A 21 12.98 8.34 15.09
N ASP A 22 13.07 9.27 16.05
CA ASP A 22 12.74 9.10 17.45
C ASP A 22 11.28 8.62 17.61
N PRO A 23 11.01 7.50 18.32
CA PRO A 23 9.66 6.97 18.53
C PRO A 23 8.78 7.83 19.45
N THR A 24 9.22 9.04 19.83
CA THR A 24 8.49 9.92 20.77
C THR A 24 7.86 11.16 20.14
N THR A 25 7.77 11.27 18.80
CA THR A 25 6.93 12.32 18.18
C THR A 25 5.48 11.84 18.09
N PRO A 26 4.55 12.34 18.92
CA PRO A 26 3.15 11.92 18.87
C PRO A 26 2.53 12.46 17.57
N GLY A 27 1.91 11.58 16.77
CA GLY A 27 1.14 11.97 15.58
C GLY A 27 1.86 11.93 14.23
N SER A 28 2.98 11.19 14.09
CA SER A 28 3.63 10.99 12.79
C SER A 28 3.66 9.51 12.37
N VAL A 29 3.18 9.22 11.16
CA VAL A 29 3.34 7.90 10.53
C VAL A 29 4.80 7.75 10.12
N ARG A 30 5.44 6.66 10.56
CA ARG A 30 6.83 6.36 10.22
C ARG A 30 6.91 5.08 9.41
N ILE A 31 7.46 5.18 8.20
CA ILE A 31 7.70 4.06 7.29
C ILE A 31 9.21 3.81 7.23
N VAL A 32 9.64 2.62 7.64
CA VAL A 32 11.05 2.20 7.58
C VAL A 32 11.14 1.00 6.66
N ARG A 33 11.97 1.10 5.62
CA ARG A 33 12.24 -0.03 4.72
C ARG A 33 13.47 -0.78 5.16
N ASP A 34 13.39 -2.10 5.19
CA ASP A 34 14.54 -2.96 5.45
C ASP A 34 15.50 -3.03 4.23
N GLN A 35 16.54 -3.85 4.34
CA GLN A 35 17.52 -4.04 3.26
C GLN A 35 16.96 -4.68 1.97
N TYR A 36 15.78 -5.29 2.04
CA TYR A 36 15.06 -5.87 0.90
C TYR A 36 13.99 -4.93 0.36
N GLY A 37 13.83 -3.75 0.96
CA GLY A 37 12.81 -2.77 0.61
C GLY A 37 11.47 -3.01 1.29
N THR A 38 11.34 -4.01 2.18
CA THR A 38 10.09 -4.32 2.88
C THR A 38 9.68 -3.17 3.80
N PRO A 39 8.49 -2.57 3.65
CA PRO A 39 8.06 -1.47 4.51
C PRO A 39 7.55 -1.97 5.86
N HIS A 40 8.09 -1.40 6.94
CA HIS A 40 7.60 -1.52 8.31
C HIS A 40 6.96 -0.20 8.73
N ILE A 41 5.68 -0.25 9.09
CA ILE A 41 4.86 0.94 9.38
C ILE A 41 4.66 1.03 10.89
N TYR A 42 4.91 2.22 11.44
CA TYR A 42 4.69 2.54 12.85
C TYR A 42 3.77 3.76 12.94
N ALA A 43 2.74 3.67 13.78
CA ALA A 43 1.72 4.69 13.96
C ALA A 43 1.05 4.59 15.34
N ASP A 44 0.33 5.64 15.75
CA ASP A 44 -0.32 5.73 17.06
C ASP A 44 -1.79 5.25 17.08
N ASN A 45 -2.40 5.04 15.91
CA ASN A 45 -3.77 4.55 15.76
C ASN A 45 -3.98 3.79 14.44
N VAL A 46 -5.12 3.09 14.34
CA VAL A 46 -5.50 2.24 13.20
C VAL A 46 -5.52 3.03 11.88
N TYR A 47 -6.18 4.18 11.84
CA TYR A 47 -6.23 5.02 10.65
C TYR A 47 -4.83 5.35 10.11
N GLN A 48 -3.94 5.83 10.99
CA GLN A 48 -2.58 6.20 10.64
C GLN A 48 -1.74 5.00 10.21
N LEU A 49 -1.93 3.83 10.85
CA LEU A 49 -1.25 2.60 10.48
C LEU A 49 -1.61 2.20 9.05
N PHE A 50 -2.91 2.16 8.74
CA PHE A 50 -3.37 1.78 7.40
C PHE A 50 -3.10 2.87 6.36
N TYR A 51 -3.05 4.15 6.74
CA TYR A 51 -2.54 5.22 5.91
C TYR A 51 -1.09 4.97 5.48
N GLY A 52 -0.20 4.68 6.44
CA GLY A 52 1.20 4.35 6.10
C GLY A 52 1.32 3.11 5.23
N TYR A 53 0.45 2.11 5.47
CA TYR A 53 0.44 0.89 4.67
C TYR A 53 -0.02 1.16 3.23
N GLY A 54 -1.15 1.84 3.03
CA GLY A 54 -1.65 2.21 1.70
C GLY A 54 -0.65 3.07 0.93
N TYR A 55 0.01 4.00 1.61
CA TYR A 55 1.07 4.82 1.00
C TYR A 55 2.25 3.97 0.52
N ALA A 56 2.77 3.06 1.37
CA ALA A 56 3.88 2.18 1.01
C ALA A 56 3.51 1.23 -0.15
N VAL A 57 2.29 0.69 -0.16
CA VAL A 57 1.80 -0.16 -1.25
C VAL A 57 1.67 0.63 -2.55
N ALA A 58 1.19 1.87 -2.50
CA ALA A 58 1.12 2.72 -3.67
C ALA A 58 2.51 3.06 -4.22
N GLN A 59 3.53 3.24 -3.37
CA GLN A 59 4.91 3.39 -3.84
C GLN A 59 5.41 2.18 -4.63
N ASP A 60 5.09 0.97 -4.16
CA ASP A 60 5.69 -0.25 -4.68
C ASP A 60 4.88 -0.91 -5.81
N ARG A 61 3.55 -0.76 -5.79
CA ARG A 61 2.60 -1.60 -6.55
C ARG A 61 1.44 -0.81 -7.18
N LEU A 62 1.57 0.50 -7.42
CA LEU A 62 0.45 1.34 -7.86
C LEU A 62 -0.32 0.78 -9.07
N PHE A 63 0.38 0.39 -10.14
CA PHE A 63 -0.26 -0.15 -11.34
C PHE A 63 -0.95 -1.50 -11.07
N GLN A 64 -0.30 -2.39 -10.31
CA GLN A 64 -0.90 -3.67 -9.91
C GLN A 64 -2.21 -3.45 -9.15
N MET A 65 -2.22 -2.53 -8.20
CA MET A 65 -3.41 -2.23 -7.40
C MET A 65 -4.52 -1.60 -8.25
N GLU A 66 -4.18 -0.67 -9.13
CA GLU A 66 -5.14 -0.06 -10.06
C GLU A 66 -5.80 -1.13 -10.95
N MET A 67 -5.02 -2.06 -11.51
CA MET A 67 -5.56 -3.15 -12.32
C MET A 67 -6.37 -4.15 -11.48
N ALA A 68 -5.98 -4.40 -10.22
CA ALA A 68 -6.78 -5.18 -9.29
C ALA A 68 -8.15 -4.52 -9.03
N ARG A 69 -8.18 -3.21 -8.76
CA ARG A 69 -9.43 -2.44 -8.60
C ARG A 69 -10.32 -2.59 -9.82
N ARG A 70 -9.78 -2.32 -11.02
CA ARG A 70 -10.51 -2.46 -12.29
C ARG A 70 -11.06 -3.86 -12.48
N SER A 71 -10.25 -4.88 -12.16
CA SER A 71 -10.65 -6.29 -12.30
C SER A 71 -11.82 -6.64 -11.36
N THR A 72 -11.79 -6.16 -10.11
CA THR A 72 -12.86 -6.44 -9.14
C THR A 72 -14.17 -5.74 -9.44
N GLN A 73 -14.13 -4.63 -10.18
CA GLN A 73 -15.30 -3.80 -10.46
C GLN A 73 -15.79 -3.93 -11.92
N GLY A 74 -15.08 -4.72 -12.74
CA GLY A 74 -15.34 -4.85 -14.16
C GLY A 74 -15.16 -3.52 -14.90
N LEU A 75 -13.96 -2.95 -14.83
CA LEU A 75 -13.55 -1.69 -15.49
C LEU A 75 -12.26 -1.87 -16.30
N VAL A 76 -11.92 -3.10 -16.68
CA VAL A 76 -10.68 -3.43 -17.41
C VAL A 76 -10.79 -2.97 -18.86
N ALA A 77 -11.96 -3.13 -19.49
CA ALA A 77 -12.17 -2.76 -20.88
C ALA A 77 -12.03 -1.26 -21.15
N GLU A 78 -12.15 -0.41 -20.11
CA GLU A 78 -11.94 1.03 -20.21
C GLU A 78 -10.50 1.40 -20.64
N VAL A 79 -9.52 0.57 -20.27
CA VAL A 79 -8.09 0.85 -20.50
C VAL A 79 -7.40 -0.21 -21.37
N LEU A 80 -7.90 -1.45 -21.39
CA LEU A 80 -7.34 -2.53 -22.23
C LEU A 80 -8.19 -2.83 -23.47
N GLY A 81 -9.32 -2.17 -23.66
CA GLY A 81 -10.14 -2.26 -24.87
C GLY A 81 -11.22 -3.35 -24.85
N SER A 82 -11.89 -3.51 -26.00
CA SER A 82 -13.14 -4.27 -26.13
C SER A 82 -13.04 -5.76 -25.83
N ASP A 83 -11.85 -6.33 -25.91
CA ASP A 83 -11.62 -7.77 -25.66
C ASP A 83 -11.93 -8.16 -24.21
N TYR A 84 -11.99 -7.19 -23.29
CA TYR A 84 -12.29 -7.39 -21.87
C TYR A 84 -13.75 -7.10 -21.49
N VAL A 85 -14.64 -6.77 -22.44
CA VAL A 85 -16.06 -6.46 -22.13
C VAL A 85 -16.76 -7.66 -21.47
N ASP A 86 -16.58 -8.86 -22.00
CA ASP A 86 -17.18 -10.08 -21.43
C ASP A 86 -16.63 -10.38 -20.02
N PHE A 87 -15.37 -10.04 -19.75
CA PHE A 87 -14.76 -10.15 -18.43
C PHE A 87 -15.40 -9.15 -17.45
N ASP A 88 -15.53 -7.88 -17.87
CA ASP A 88 -16.12 -6.82 -17.06
C ASP A 88 -17.60 -7.12 -16.72
N GLU A 89 -18.36 -7.63 -17.69
CA GLU A 89 -19.73 -8.07 -17.45
C GLU A 89 -19.82 -9.20 -16.43
N GLN A 90 -18.91 -10.18 -16.49
CA GLN A 90 -18.89 -11.29 -15.54
C GLN A 90 -18.52 -10.81 -14.14
N ALA A 91 -17.50 -9.95 -14.01
CA ALA A 91 -17.09 -9.38 -12.72
C ALA A 91 -18.25 -8.66 -12.03
N ARG A 92 -18.99 -7.82 -12.77
CA ARG A 92 -20.15 -7.06 -12.24
C ARG A 92 -21.33 -7.94 -11.81
N ARG A 93 -21.42 -9.19 -12.27
CA ARG A 93 -22.47 -10.14 -11.86
C ARG A 93 -22.15 -10.84 -10.53
N LEU A 94 -20.89 -10.80 -10.07
CA LEU A 94 -20.45 -11.53 -8.88
C LEU A 94 -20.70 -10.78 -7.56
N PHE A 95 -21.06 -9.50 -7.60
CA PHE A 95 -21.28 -8.71 -6.40
C PHE A 95 -22.41 -7.69 -6.58
N LEU A 96 -22.92 -7.21 -5.44
CA LEU A 96 -23.91 -6.14 -5.38
C LEU A 96 -23.26 -4.93 -4.68
N PRO A 97 -22.96 -3.82 -5.37
CA PRO A 97 -22.33 -2.65 -4.78
C PRO A 97 -23.02 -2.16 -3.50
N ALA A 98 -24.36 -2.13 -3.51
CA ALA A 98 -25.17 -1.72 -2.37
C ALA A 98 -24.94 -2.59 -1.11
N SER A 99 -24.67 -3.89 -1.29
CA SER A 99 -24.36 -4.79 -0.18
C SER A 99 -22.99 -4.48 0.44
N ILE A 100 -22.01 -4.06 -0.36
CA ILE A 100 -20.69 -3.67 0.15
C ILE A 100 -20.77 -2.35 0.92
N HIS A 101 -21.48 -1.37 0.36
CA HIS A 101 -21.71 -0.11 1.06
C HIS A 101 -22.41 -0.32 2.39
N ALA A 102 -23.48 -1.15 2.41
CA ALA A 102 -24.17 -1.47 3.66
C ALA A 102 -23.25 -2.16 4.70
N GLN A 103 -22.33 -3.02 4.26
CA GLN A 103 -21.35 -3.65 5.15
C GLN A 103 -20.36 -2.64 5.71
N LEU A 104 -19.78 -1.78 4.86
CA LEU A 104 -18.91 -0.69 5.28
C LEU A 104 -19.60 0.29 6.24
N ASP A 105 -20.89 0.57 5.99
CA ASP A 105 -21.73 1.42 6.84
C ASP A 105 -22.14 0.75 8.15
N ALA A 106 -22.00 -0.57 8.27
CA ALA A 106 -22.27 -1.32 9.49
C ALA A 106 -21.02 -1.54 10.36
N LEU A 107 -19.82 -1.32 9.81
CA LEU A 107 -18.56 -1.43 10.54
C LEU A 107 -18.48 -0.47 11.73
N SER A 108 -17.74 -0.88 12.76
CA SER A 108 -17.36 0.03 13.84
C SER A 108 -16.50 1.19 13.30
N PRO A 109 -16.41 2.34 14.00
CA PRO A 109 -15.55 3.44 13.56
C PRO A 109 -14.09 3.00 13.35
N GLU A 110 -13.55 2.17 14.25
CA GLU A 110 -12.18 1.66 14.18
C GLU A 110 -11.98 0.73 12.97
N ASP A 111 -12.94 -0.13 12.65
CA ASP A 111 -12.86 -0.99 11.45
C ASP A 111 -12.99 -0.17 10.15
N ARG A 112 -13.78 0.92 10.16
CA ARG A 112 -13.85 1.84 9.00
C ARG A 112 -12.53 2.57 8.77
N ASP A 113 -11.80 2.86 9.84
CA ASP A 113 -10.50 3.52 9.79
C ASP A 113 -9.45 2.71 9.03
N VAL A 114 -9.59 1.38 8.99
CA VAL A 114 -8.77 0.49 8.16
C VAL A 114 -8.91 0.86 6.68
N PHE A 115 -10.13 0.86 6.17
CA PHE A 115 -10.40 1.08 4.74
C PHE A 115 -10.19 2.54 4.34
N SER A 116 -10.62 3.48 5.19
CA SER A 116 -10.47 4.92 4.92
C SER A 116 -9.01 5.36 5.01
N GLY A 117 -8.27 4.87 6.02
CA GLY A 117 -6.85 5.12 6.18
C GLY A 117 -6.05 4.61 5.00
N TYR A 118 -6.27 3.35 4.61
CA TYR A 118 -5.57 2.75 3.46
C TYR A 118 -5.81 3.54 2.16
N ALA A 119 -7.07 3.87 1.86
CA ALA A 119 -7.41 4.66 0.69
C ALA A 119 -6.74 6.05 0.73
N ALA A 120 -6.76 6.73 1.88
CA ALA A 120 -6.11 8.03 2.05
C ALA A 120 -4.58 7.96 1.86
N GLY A 121 -3.95 6.88 2.33
CA GLY A 121 -2.52 6.62 2.12
C GLY A 121 -2.17 6.44 0.65
N MET A 122 -2.95 5.63 -0.08
CA MET A 122 -2.77 5.48 -1.53
C MET A 122 -2.93 6.80 -2.27
N ASN A 123 -3.97 7.57 -1.92
CA ASN A 123 -4.27 8.85 -2.54
C ASN A 123 -3.17 9.89 -2.33
N ALA A 124 -2.57 9.92 -1.13
CA ALA A 124 -1.44 10.81 -0.88
C ALA A 124 -0.25 10.54 -1.81
N TRP A 125 0.07 9.27 -2.09
CA TRP A 125 1.10 8.95 -3.08
C TRP A 125 0.67 9.27 -4.51
N ILE A 126 -0.60 9.01 -4.86
CA ILE A 126 -1.15 9.36 -6.18
C ILE A 126 -1.05 10.85 -6.44
N ASP A 127 -1.33 11.69 -5.44
CA ASP A 127 -1.21 13.14 -5.54
C ASP A 127 0.25 13.57 -5.80
N GLU A 128 1.22 12.92 -5.15
CA GLU A 128 2.65 13.13 -5.43
C GLU A 128 3.03 12.72 -6.86
N VAL A 129 2.54 11.56 -7.31
CA VAL A 129 2.74 11.06 -8.67
C VAL A 129 2.17 12.04 -9.69
N GLN A 130 0.96 12.55 -9.48
CA GLN A 130 0.31 13.52 -10.36
C GLN A 130 1.02 14.88 -10.35
N GLY A 131 1.66 15.25 -9.23
CA GLY A 131 2.48 16.46 -9.15
C GLY A 131 3.80 16.36 -9.93
N LYS A 132 4.33 15.14 -10.15
CA LYS A 132 5.62 14.90 -10.83
C LYS A 132 5.57 13.66 -11.73
N PRO A 133 4.69 13.60 -12.74
CA PRO A 133 4.45 12.39 -13.51
C PRO A 133 5.69 11.90 -14.26
N GLY A 134 6.53 12.81 -14.76
CA GLY A 134 7.79 12.45 -15.44
C GLY A 134 8.88 11.85 -14.53
N GLN A 135 8.65 11.76 -13.22
CA GLN A 135 9.59 11.19 -12.25
C GLN A 135 9.01 9.99 -11.48
N LEU A 136 7.71 10.04 -11.18
CA LEU A 136 7.08 9.12 -10.24
C LEU A 136 6.01 8.22 -10.86
N LEU A 137 5.50 8.53 -12.06
CA LEU A 137 4.46 7.71 -12.69
C LEU A 137 5.07 6.35 -13.13
N PRO A 138 4.52 5.22 -12.67
CA PRO A 138 4.93 3.92 -13.17
C PRO A 138 4.76 3.84 -14.69
N ARG A 139 5.72 3.18 -15.36
CA ARG A 139 5.82 3.20 -16.82
C ARG A 139 4.57 2.63 -17.50
N GLU A 140 3.97 1.61 -16.90
CA GLU A 140 2.80 0.91 -17.41
C GLU A 140 1.63 1.86 -17.67
N PHE A 141 1.43 2.87 -16.83
CA PHE A 141 0.41 3.90 -17.07
C PHE A 141 0.64 4.69 -18.37
N SER A 142 1.91 4.98 -18.69
CA SER A 142 2.26 5.64 -19.95
C SER A 142 2.11 4.69 -21.14
N ASP A 143 2.52 3.43 -21.00
CA ASP A 143 2.46 2.43 -22.05
C ASP A 143 1.00 2.07 -22.42
N PHE A 144 0.07 2.11 -21.46
CA PHE A 144 -1.38 1.88 -21.66
C PHE A 144 -2.20 3.19 -21.76
N GLU A 145 -1.54 4.35 -21.79
CA GLU A 145 -2.16 5.67 -22.01
C GLU A 145 -3.30 6.03 -21.03
N PHE A 146 -3.15 5.73 -19.74
CA PHE A 146 -4.12 6.14 -18.71
C PHE A 146 -3.44 6.56 -17.39
N SER A 147 -4.21 7.16 -16.48
CA SER A 147 -3.70 7.68 -15.19
C SER A 147 -4.30 6.92 -14.00
N PRO A 148 -3.58 6.82 -12.87
CA PRO A 148 -4.13 6.25 -11.64
C PRO A 148 -5.33 7.07 -11.16
N ALA A 149 -6.39 6.38 -10.71
CA ALA A 149 -7.56 7.05 -10.12
C ALA A 149 -7.47 7.08 -8.59
N GLN A 150 -8.16 8.04 -7.99
CA GLN A 150 -8.30 8.15 -6.54
C GLN A 150 -9.04 6.93 -5.98
N TRP A 151 -8.64 6.51 -4.78
CA TRP A 151 -9.17 5.37 -4.06
C TRP A 151 -10.14 5.79 -2.96
N THR A 152 -11.12 4.95 -2.72
CA THR A 152 -12.08 5.05 -1.62
C THR A 152 -11.99 3.79 -0.75
N GLY A 153 -12.56 3.85 0.45
CA GLY A 153 -12.67 2.65 1.30
C GLY A 153 -13.45 1.51 0.63
N TYR A 154 -14.38 1.84 -0.29
CA TYR A 154 -15.07 0.85 -1.11
C TYR A 154 -14.12 0.13 -2.08
N ASP A 155 -13.20 0.86 -2.72
CA ASP A 155 -12.22 0.25 -3.64
C ASP A 155 -11.29 -0.70 -2.89
N VAL A 156 -10.84 -0.29 -1.71
CA VAL A 156 -10.03 -1.14 -0.82
C VAL A 156 -10.82 -2.38 -0.43
N ALA A 157 -12.09 -2.24 -0.02
CA ALA A 157 -12.94 -3.37 0.30
C ALA A 157 -13.09 -4.32 -0.89
N MET A 158 -13.40 -3.81 -2.08
CA MET A 158 -13.57 -4.62 -3.29
C MET A 158 -12.31 -5.43 -3.63
N VAL A 159 -11.12 -4.82 -3.50
CA VAL A 159 -9.85 -5.54 -3.71
C VAL A 159 -9.63 -6.59 -2.63
N SER A 160 -9.88 -6.27 -1.36
CA SER A 160 -9.79 -7.22 -0.25
C SER A 160 -10.78 -8.38 -0.38
N ARG A 161 -11.96 -8.16 -0.97
CA ARG A 161 -12.97 -9.20 -1.23
C ARG A 161 -12.57 -10.21 -2.28
N LYS A 162 -11.82 -9.81 -3.32
CA LYS A 162 -11.20 -10.78 -4.25
C LYS A 162 -10.35 -11.80 -3.47
N GLN A 163 -9.88 -11.38 -2.29
CA GLN A 163 -9.04 -12.10 -1.37
C GLN A 163 -9.81 -12.71 -0.18
N GLU A 164 -11.15 -12.65 -0.11
CA GLU A 164 -12.02 -13.26 0.93
C GLU A 164 -12.08 -14.81 0.87
N ARG A 165 -10.93 -15.42 0.60
CA ARG A 165 -10.44 -16.60 1.33
C ARG A 165 -9.72 -16.21 2.65
N LEU A 166 -9.70 -14.91 3.02
CA LEU A 166 -8.96 -14.29 4.13
C LEU A 166 -9.82 -13.89 5.36
N GLU A 167 -10.68 -14.76 5.87
CA GLU A 167 -11.25 -14.56 7.23
C GLU A 167 -10.21 -14.77 8.37
N ALA A 168 -9.00 -15.24 8.03
CA ALA A 168 -8.01 -15.69 9.02
C ALA A 168 -7.12 -14.58 9.63
N LEU A 169 -7.04 -13.37 9.04
CA LEU A 169 -6.06 -12.35 9.47
C LEU A 169 -6.59 -11.39 10.55
N ALA A 170 -7.87 -11.04 10.51
CA ALA A 170 -8.47 -10.12 11.50
C ALA A 170 -8.46 -10.69 12.93
N GLN A 171 -8.44 -12.02 13.08
CA GLN A 171 -8.36 -12.69 14.38
C GLN A 171 -6.96 -12.64 15.02
N GLY A 172 -5.90 -12.38 14.25
CA GLY A 172 -4.51 -12.45 14.74
C GLY A 172 -3.88 -11.12 15.19
N ILE A 173 -4.49 -9.97 14.86
CA ILE A 173 -3.86 -8.64 15.08
C ILE A 173 -3.87 -8.22 16.58
N ASN A 174 -4.62 -8.91 17.44
CA ASN A 174 -4.85 -8.50 18.84
C ASN A 174 -4.10 -9.33 19.92
N GLU A 175 -3.19 -10.24 19.57
CA GLU A 175 -2.65 -11.22 20.54
C GLU A 175 -1.39 -10.79 21.32
N ASP A 176 -0.72 -9.67 21.01
CA ASP A 176 0.62 -9.41 21.57
C ASP A 176 0.63 -8.78 22.98
N GLY A 177 -0.51 -8.32 23.48
CA GLY A 177 -0.67 -7.79 24.85
C GLY A 177 0.21 -6.59 25.20
N ASN A 178 0.87 -5.96 24.21
CA ASN A 178 1.88 -4.92 24.42
C ASN A 178 1.42 -3.51 23.98
N GLY A 179 0.17 -3.39 23.52
CA GLY A 179 -0.43 -2.10 23.17
C GLY A 179 0.20 -1.41 21.95
N ARG A 180 0.86 -2.16 21.06
CA ARG A 180 1.43 -1.64 19.80
C ARG A 180 0.95 -2.48 18.62
N ALA A 181 0.16 -1.87 17.75
CA ALA A 181 -0.18 -2.48 16.47
C ALA A 181 1.04 -2.48 15.54
N HIS A 182 1.47 -3.67 15.11
CA HIS A 182 2.54 -3.86 14.13
C HIS A 182 2.06 -4.81 13.04
N VAL A 183 2.25 -4.43 11.78
CA VAL A 183 1.98 -5.27 10.61
C VAL A 183 3.23 -5.34 9.76
N CYS A 184 3.75 -6.55 9.55
CA CYS A 184 4.76 -6.84 8.54
C CYS A 184 4.04 -7.45 7.32
N PRO A 185 4.09 -6.82 6.13
CA PRO A 185 3.44 -7.38 4.93
C PRO A 185 3.95 -8.78 4.54
N ALA A 186 5.18 -9.14 4.92
CA ALA A 186 5.74 -10.49 4.70
C ALA A 186 5.17 -11.58 5.64
N ASP A 187 4.49 -11.19 6.73
CA ASP A 187 3.78 -12.13 7.61
C ASP A 187 2.40 -12.54 7.05
N ILE A 188 1.96 -11.95 5.92
CA ILE A 188 0.84 -12.45 5.11
C ILE A 188 1.35 -13.65 4.31
N ARG A 189 1.42 -14.80 5.01
CA ARG A 189 1.95 -16.06 4.49
C ARG A 189 1.00 -16.66 3.46
N ASP A 190 1.15 -16.28 2.20
CA ASP A 190 1.04 -17.21 1.08
C ASP A 190 1.56 -16.58 -0.25
N GLU A 191 2.72 -17.04 -0.73
CA GLU A 191 3.19 -16.76 -2.10
C GLU A 191 2.27 -17.43 -3.16
N ASP A 192 1.54 -18.50 -2.81
CA ASP A 192 0.65 -19.22 -3.72
C ASP A 192 -0.65 -18.43 -4.04
N THR A 193 -0.99 -17.41 -3.22
CA THR A 193 -2.15 -16.54 -3.46
C THR A 193 -1.86 -15.46 -4.52
N VAL A 194 -0.59 -15.16 -4.80
CA VAL A 194 -0.18 -14.17 -5.81
C VAL A 194 -0.18 -14.77 -7.22
N GLU A 195 0.15 -16.07 -7.38
CA GLU A 195 0.05 -16.76 -8.68
C GLU A 195 -1.38 -17.13 -9.08
N ALA A 196 -2.32 -17.23 -8.14
CA ALA A 196 -3.73 -17.53 -8.46
C ALA A 196 -4.51 -16.33 -9.03
N LEU A 197 -3.84 -15.18 -9.25
CA LEU A 197 -4.46 -13.93 -9.68
C LEU A 197 -3.83 -13.30 -10.94
N PHE A 198 -2.99 -14.07 -11.65
CA PHE A 198 -2.60 -13.82 -13.04
C PHE A 198 -3.07 -14.94 -13.96
#